data_AF-A0A9P1MPB7-F1
#
_entry.id   AF-A0A9P1MPB7-F1
#
_cell.length_a   1.000
_cell.length_b   1.000
_cell.length_c   1.000
_cell.angle_alpha   90.00
_cell.angle_beta   90.00
_cell.angle_gamma   90.00
#
_symmetry.space_group_name_H-M   'P 1'
#
loop_
_entity.id
_entity.type
_entity.pdbx_description
1 polymer ?
#
loop_
_entity_poly.entity_id
_entity_poly.type
_entity_poly.pdbx_seq_one_letter_code
_entity_poly.pdbx_strand_id
1 'polypeptide(L)'
;MGREDVTEICEKYLSRREDRDKVKEAVERCVKKGYDYEKMRDRVLDIVSDSHKAHKVISAVSNTYAQFRKRNRFEESKDDNRPAKRRDDRDRDRDRGDRDRDRRRVRYNEQDERRAQGFRVLSHDGHNRRSDNDDRNRSEVVSEDTLRTKELMYKAQQEIEERKRKMTGGPQGALPPANSTKSVPLRPEEARIFMDFAINKKNRVEELKAKLSANKTINSIVNSQQNAPVMAPLPEVTDDIIKKEEHFPKEEKDKFMAFLDPRIHARAADRKKRGFNFHEKGEFEKLANKQRAAAKLERLQAEVSQVAKSTGISSAVKLAMVTPAGKSGDSIPTVEWWDSIVLEEDNYENIPDLTNAFRFKDPISELVEHPIKLKPPNDPLVPQYLKVYLTTRERKKIRRQNRKEMLKERTEKIRLGLEKAPEAKVKISNLMRVLGSEAVQDPTKMEAHVRKQMDERLKKHQQANAERKLTDEQRAAKKTKKISEDTSISVNVCVYRIKSLLHPAKKFKVEMNAKQLQMTGLVLLHKQINLVVVEGGPKQQKFYKNLMLSRIKWEDEIIGQKKDAEKDAPGERNNCTLIWEGQVKKRNFRDFTVVTATIEKNARDLFEKHGVAQYWDMAYSTSVLLEDQSTILI
;
A
#
# COMPACT_ATOMS: atom_id res chain seq x y z
N MET A 1 -47.19 29.78 18.12
CA MET A 1 -48.13 28.87 18.80
C MET A 1 -47.57 28.59 20.19
N GLY A 2 -48.40 28.63 21.23
CA GLY A 2 -47.94 28.62 22.62
C GLY A 2 -47.20 27.35 23.03
N ARG A 3 -46.36 27.45 24.07
CA ARG A 3 -45.90 26.28 24.81
C ARG A 3 -47.07 25.88 25.72
N GLU A 4 -47.80 24.81 25.38
CA GLU A 4 -48.77 24.23 26.32
C GLU A 4 -47.99 23.73 27.56
N ASP A 5 -48.35 24.19 28.75
CA ASP A 5 -47.71 23.73 29.98
C ASP A 5 -48.16 22.29 30.31
N VAL A 6 -47.35 21.55 31.09
CA VAL A 6 -47.67 20.16 31.48
C VAL A 6 -49.02 20.04 32.17
N THR A 7 -49.43 21.08 32.91
CA THR A 7 -50.77 21.23 33.49
C THR A 7 -51.86 21.14 32.43
N GLU A 8 -51.81 21.98 31.39
CA GLU A 8 -52.81 22.04 30.32
C GLU A 8 -52.89 20.72 29.55
N ILE A 9 -51.74 20.09 29.28
CA ILE A 9 -51.67 18.77 28.64
C ILE A 9 -52.34 17.70 29.51
N CYS A 10 -52.06 17.68 30.81
CA CYS A 10 -52.69 16.75 31.74
C CYS A 10 -54.21 16.99 31.85
N GLU A 11 -54.66 18.24 31.89
CA GLU A 11 -56.08 18.59 31.96
C GLU A 11 -56.87 18.17 30.72
N LYS A 12 -56.26 18.31 29.54
CA LYS A 12 -56.81 17.99 28.22
C LYS A 12 -56.99 16.49 27.95
N TYR A 13 -56.16 15.63 28.56
CA TYR A 13 -56.13 14.19 28.26
C TYR A 13 -56.43 13.25 29.44
N LEU A 14 -56.36 13.72 30.70
CA LEU A 14 -56.67 12.93 31.90
C LEU A 14 -57.89 13.50 32.60
N SER A 15 -58.83 12.64 33.03
CA SER A 15 -60.08 13.06 33.69
C SER A 15 -60.00 13.06 35.21
N ARG A 16 -59.08 12.30 35.81
CA ARG A 16 -58.90 12.21 37.27
C ARG A 16 -57.86 13.20 37.75
N ARG A 17 -58.19 13.99 38.78
CA ARG A 17 -57.30 15.01 39.35
C ARG A 17 -56.00 14.41 39.90
N GLU A 18 -56.10 13.29 40.64
CA GLU A 18 -54.92 12.60 41.17
C GLU A 18 -53.93 12.14 40.08
N ASP A 19 -54.44 11.65 38.95
CA ASP A 19 -53.60 11.18 37.84
C ASP A 19 -52.91 12.38 37.16
N ARG A 20 -53.59 13.52 37.05
CA ARG A 20 -53.00 14.78 36.55
C ARG A 20 -51.82 15.24 37.42
N ASP A 21 -52.02 15.28 38.73
CA ASP A 21 -51.01 15.75 39.68
C ASP A 21 -49.79 14.81 39.73
N LYS A 22 -50.03 13.49 39.78
CA LYS A 22 -48.97 12.46 39.75
C LYS A 22 -48.18 12.48 38.44
N VAL A 23 -48.84 12.62 37.28
CA VAL A 23 -48.17 12.74 35.97
C VAL A 23 -47.38 14.04 35.86
N LYS A 24 -47.93 15.16 36.33
CA LYS A 24 -47.23 16.45 36.37
C LYS A 24 -45.92 16.34 37.19
N GLU A 25 -46.01 15.84 38.42
CA GLU A 25 -44.85 15.63 39.29
C GLU A 25 -43.82 14.67 38.65
N ALA A 26 -44.28 13.60 37.98
CA ALA A 26 -43.40 12.66 37.29
C ALA A 26 -42.66 13.31 36.11
N VAL A 27 -43.35 14.11 35.28
CA VAL A 27 -42.75 14.81 34.13
C VAL A 27 -41.79 15.90 34.61
N GLU A 28 -42.19 16.76 35.56
CA GLU A 28 -41.31 17.79 36.14
C GLU A 28 -40.05 17.19 36.79
N ARG A 29 -40.20 16.05 37.50
CA ARG A 29 -39.06 15.31 38.05
C ARG A 29 -38.16 14.72 36.96
N CYS A 30 -38.71 14.32 35.80
CA CYS A 30 -37.90 13.88 34.66
C CYS A 30 -37.16 15.05 34.00
N VAL A 31 -37.80 16.22 33.88
CA VAL A 31 -37.17 17.46 33.38
C VAL A 31 -36.00 17.84 34.30
N LYS A 32 -36.25 17.96 35.61
CA LYS A 32 -35.25 18.39 36.60
C LYS A 32 -34.07 17.42 36.76
N LYS A 33 -34.25 16.12 36.44
CA LYS A 33 -33.20 15.10 36.50
C LYS A 33 -32.57 14.75 35.15
N GLY A 34 -32.98 15.40 34.06
CA GLY A 34 -32.43 15.15 32.71
C GLY A 34 -32.63 13.70 32.23
N TYR A 35 -33.77 13.09 32.53
CA TYR A 35 -34.05 11.71 32.09
C TYR A 35 -34.43 11.65 30.60
N ASP A 36 -34.09 10.54 29.93
CA ASP A 36 -34.45 10.31 28.53
C ASP A 36 -35.95 9.99 28.34
N TYR A 37 -36.41 10.11 27.09
CA TYR A 37 -37.77 9.79 26.65
C TYR A 37 -38.30 8.43 27.16
N GLU A 38 -37.49 7.37 27.17
CA GLU A 38 -37.93 6.04 27.62
C GLU A 38 -38.29 6.04 29.12
N LYS A 39 -37.46 6.66 29.97
CA LYS A 39 -37.73 6.76 31.42
C LYS A 39 -38.94 7.65 31.74
N MET A 40 -39.21 8.66 30.94
CA MET A 40 -40.42 9.48 31.06
C MET A 40 -41.66 8.68 30.62
N ARG A 41 -41.57 8.00 29.47
CA ARG A 41 -42.64 7.15 28.92
C ARG A 41 -43.09 6.09 29.92
N ASP A 42 -42.15 5.34 30.49
CA ASP A 42 -42.46 4.23 31.39
C ASP A 42 -43.12 4.74 32.69
N ARG A 43 -42.64 5.86 33.25
CA ARG A 43 -43.28 6.51 34.42
C ARG A 43 -44.71 6.99 34.16
N VAL A 44 -45.00 7.50 32.97
CA VAL A 44 -46.37 7.93 32.63
C VAL A 44 -47.28 6.72 32.38
N LEU A 45 -46.75 5.61 31.87
CA LEU A 45 -47.48 4.34 31.72
C LEU A 45 -47.78 3.66 33.05
N ASP A 46 -46.88 3.74 34.04
CA ASP A 46 -47.12 3.21 35.39
C ASP A 46 -48.22 3.99 36.16
N ILE A 47 -48.37 5.28 35.89
CA ILE A 47 -49.36 6.14 36.58
C ILE A 47 -50.73 6.08 35.89
N VAL A 48 -50.77 6.04 34.55
CA VAL A 48 -52.02 6.12 33.78
C VAL A 48 -52.43 4.73 33.28
N SER A 49 -53.41 4.13 33.96
CA SER A 49 -53.92 2.78 33.64
C SER A 49 -54.51 2.64 32.22
N ASP A 50 -55.03 3.73 31.64
CA ASP A 50 -55.47 3.78 30.25
C ASP A 50 -54.28 4.03 29.31
N SER A 51 -53.73 2.95 28.76
CA SER A 51 -52.61 2.97 27.82
C SER A 51 -52.83 3.90 26.61
N HIS A 52 -54.06 4.08 26.12
CA HIS A 52 -54.33 4.96 24.98
C HIS A 52 -54.26 6.44 25.38
N LYS A 53 -54.78 6.80 26.56
CA LYS A 53 -54.62 8.16 27.13
C LYS A 53 -53.16 8.43 27.50
N ALA A 54 -52.46 7.45 28.10
CA ALA A 54 -51.05 7.56 28.43
C ALA A 54 -50.19 7.90 27.19
N HIS A 55 -50.37 7.18 26.07
CA HIS A 55 -49.64 7.46 24.83
C HIS A 55 -49.98 8.83 24.22
N LYS A 56 -51.21 9.35 24.39
CA LYS A 56 -51.57 10.72 23.99
C LYS A 56 -50.83 11.77 24.82
N VAL A 57 -50.82 11.63 26.15
CA VAL A 57 -50.07 12.51 27.06
C VAL A 57 -48.57 12.49 26.74
N ILE A 58 -47.99 11.29 26.59
CA ILE A 58 -46.56 11.12 26.25
C ILE A 58 -46.23 11.80 24.91
N SER A 59 -47.09 11.66 23.90
CA SER A 59 -46.87 12.32 22.60
C SER A 59 -46.96 13.85 22.69
N ALA A 60 -47.86 14.40 23.51
CA ALA A 60 -47.97 15.84 23.72
C ALA A 60 -46.76 16.39 24.48
N VAL A 61 -46.37 15.77 25.59
CA VAL A 61 -45.17 16.12 26.39
C VAL A 61 -43.88 16.02 25.56
N SER A 62 -43.79 15.07 24.64
CA SER A 62 -42.63 14.90 23.74
C SER A 62 -42.56 15.94 22.61
N ASN A 63 -43.67 16.63 22.34
CA ASN A 63 -43.72 17.73 21.38
C ASN A 63 -43.41 19.08 22.06
N THR A 64 -43.74 19.26 23.35
CA THR A 64 -43.45 20.49 24.09
C THR A 64 -42.02 20.54 24.64
N TYR A 65 -41.45 19.42 25.08
CA TYR A 65 -40.08 19.35 25.59
C TYR A 65 -39.14 18.67 24.60
N ALA A 66 -38.24 19.44 23.99
CA ALA A 66 -37.27 18.96 23.01
C ALA A 66 -36.38 17.79 23.52
N GLN A 67 -36.07 17.74 24.82
CA GLN A 67 -35.30 16.65 25.44
C GLN A 67 -36.02 15.29 25.41
N PHE A 68 -37.36 15.28 25.41
CA PHE A 68 -38.18 14.07 25.31
C PHE A 68 -38.60 13.78 23.86
N ARG A 69 -38.14 14.56 22.87
CA ARG A 69 -38.43 14.27 21.47
C ARG A 69 -37.81 12.93 21.11
N LYS A 70 -38.65 11.98 20.68
CA LYS A 70 -38.24 10.61 20.32
C LYS A 70 -37.18 10.65 19.21
N ARG A 71 -35.90 10.48 19.59
CA ARG A 71 -34.78 10.45 18.64
C ARG A 71 -34.99 9.29 17.68
N ASN A 72 -35.31 9.60 16.43
CA ASN A 72 -35.34 8.60 15.38
C ASN A 72 -33.89 8.16 15.10
N ARG A 73 -33.70 6.86 14.80
CA ARG A 73 -32.42 6.18 14.52
C ARG A 73 -31.55 6.84 13.41
N PHE A 74 -32.06 7.89 12.76
CA PHE A 74 -31.39 8.67 11.73
C PHE A 74 -30.56 9.85 12.29
N GLU A 75 -30.93 10.42 13.44
CA GLU A 75 -30.26 11.61 14.00
C GLU A 75 -29.11 11.30 14.97
N GLU A 76 -29.04 10.09 15.51
CA GLU A 76 -27.99 9.57 16.42
C GLU A 76 -26.57 9.51 15.78
N SER A 77 -26.39 10.02 14.56
CA SER A 77 -25.18 9.87 13.75
C SER A 77 -24.41 11.16 13.49
N LYS A 78 -24.74 12.29 14.15
CA LYS A 78 -24.08 13.59 13.92
C LYS A 78 -23.10 14.06 15.00
N ASP A 79 -23.34 13.81 16.28
CA ASP A 79 -22.61 14.51 17.34
C ASP A 79 -21.46 13.73 18.00
N ASP A 80 -21.32 12.41 17.77
CA ASP A 80 -20.22 11.62 18.34
C ASP A 80 -19.08 11.34 17.34
N ASN A 81 -17.88 11.80 17.69
CA ASN A 81 -16.75 11.93 16.79
C ASN A 81 -15.49 11.20 17.31
N ARG A 82 -15.33 9.89 17.04
CA ARG A 82 -14.05 9.13 16.95
C ARG A 82 -14.26 7.66 16.52
N PRO A 83 -13.23 6.90 16.07
CA PRO A 83 -13.36 6.26 14.75
C PRO A 83 -13.19 4.74 14.75
N ALA A 84 -14.17 4.00 14.22
CA ALA A 84 -13.99 2.60 13.82
C ALA A 84 -14.87 2.21 12.62
N LYS A 85 -14.20 1.79 11.53
CA LYS A 85 -14.69 1.00 10.38
C LYS A 85 -16.22 0.91 10.19
N ARG A 86 -16.75 1.60 9.19
CA ARG A 86 -17.91 1.10 8.43
C ARG A 86 -17.46 0.67 7.04
N ARG A 87 -17.65 -0.62 6.73
CA ARG A 87 -17.82 -1.08 5.35
C ARG A 87 -19.21 -0.67 4.91
N ASP A 88 -19.29 -0.22 3.67
CA ASP A 88 -20.56 0.08 3.02
C ASP A 88 -21.29 -1.23 2.70
N ASP A 89 -22.59 -1.27 2.99
CA ASP A 89 -23.53 -2.35 2.63
C ASP A 89 -24.97 -1.84 2.86
N ARG A 90 -25.36 -0.80 2.11
CA ARG A 90 -26.78 -0.51 1.86
C ARG A 90 -27.19 -1.15 0.54
N ASP A 91 -27.89 -2.28 0.64
CA ASP A 91 -29.21 -2.48 0.03
C ASP A 91 -29.72 -3.92 0.24
N ARG A 92 -30.68 -4.06 1.17
CA ARG A 92 -31.73 -5.11 1.25
C ARG A 92 -32.48 -5.04 2.57
N ASP A 93 -33.50 -4.18 2.63
CA ASP A 93 -34.69 -4.51 3.42
C ASP A 93 -35.59 -5.48 2.63
N ARG A 94 -36.48 -6.20 3.33
CA ARG A 94 -37.23 -7.39 2.88
C ARG A 94 -36.46 -8.72 2.83
N ASP A 95 -35.80 -9.10 3.93
CA ASP A 95 -35.52 -10.54 4.26
C ASP A 95 -35.11 -10.78 5.74
N ARG A 96 -35.51 -9.90 6.68
CA ARG A 96 -35.01 -9.92 8.08
C ARG A 96 -35.68 -10.95 9.01
N GLY A 97 -36.85 -11.48 8.67
CA GLY A 97 -37.61 -12.39 9.56
C GLY A 97 -36.91 -13.71 9.90
N ASP A 98 -36.17 -14.30 8.96
CA ASP A 98 -35.58 -15.64 9.15
C ASP A 98 -34.19 -15.63 9.82
N ARG A 99 -33.40 -14.56 9.67
CA ARG A 99 -31.97 -14.58 10.09
C ARG A 99 -31.75 -14.43 11.59
N ASP A 100 -32.64 -13.77 12.31
CA ASP A 100 -32.49 -13.60 13.76
C ASP A 100 -32.79 -14.89 14.54
N ARG A 101 -33.58 -15.80 13.95
CA ARG A 101 -33.84 -17.14 14.48
C ARG A 101 -32.59 -18.02 14.45
N ASP A 102 -31.83 -17.99 13.34
CA ASP A 102 -30.55 -18.71 13.23
C ASP A 102 -29.42 -18.06 14.07
N ARG A 103 -29.35 -16.74 14.15
CA ARG A 103 -28.33 -16.05 14.98
C ARG A 103 -28.50 -16.32 16.48
N ARG A 104 -29.73 -16.40 16.99
CA ARG A 104 -29.98 -16.82 18.38
C ARG A 104 -29.50 -18.26 18.63
N ARG A 105 -29.71 -19.17 17.68
CA ARG A 105 -29.23 -20.56 17.76
C ARG A 105 -27.70 -20.68 17.83
N VAL A 106 -26.98 -19.94 17.00
CA VAL A 106 -25.50 -19.97 17.01
C VAL A 106 -24.94 -19.41 18.32
N ARG A 107 -25.51 -18.30 18.82
CA ARG A 107 -25.02 -17.66 20.05
C ARG A 107 -25.26 -18.49 21.32
N TYR A 108 -26.32 -19.32 21.34
CA TYR A 108 -26.59 -20.24 22.45
C TYR A 108 -25.55 -21.37 22.48
N ASN A 109 -25.28 -21.99 21.33
CA ASN A 109 -24.25 -23.04 21.20
C ASN A 109 -22.84 -22.55 21.57
N GLU A 110 -22.47 -21.33 21.16
CA GLU A 110 -21.15 -20.73 21.45
C GLU A 110 -20.96 -20.42 22.96
N GLN A 111 -22.06 -20.32 23.71
CA GLN A 111 -22.06 -20.08 25.15
C GLN A 111 -21.99 -21.40 25.96
N ASP A 112 -22.60 -22.48 25.45
CA ASP A 112 -22.45 -23.84 26.00
C ASP A 112 -21.05 -24.42 25.75
N GLU A 113 -20.46 -24.22 24.56
CA GLU A 113 -19.09 -24.71 24.27
C GLU A 113 -18.04 -24.06 25.19
N ARG A 114 -18.23 -22.79 25.58
CA ARG A 114 -17.34 -22.11 26.55
C ARG A 114 -17.52 -22.63 27.98
N ARG A 115 -18.75 -22.98 28.38
CA ARG A 115 -19.01 -23.61 29.68
C ARG A 115 -18.41 -25.01 29.77
N ALA A 116 -18.46 -25.79 28.68
CA ALA A 116 -17.87 -27.13 28.62
C ALA A 116 -16.33 -27.14 28.70
N GLN A 117 -15.65 -26.09 28.23
CA GLN A 117 -14.19 -25.99 28.30
C GLN A 117 -13.67 -25.55 29.67
N GLY A 118 -14.41 -24.71 30.40
CA GLY A 118 -14.01 -24.24 31.73
C GLY A 118 -13.96 -25.34 32.82
N PHE A 119 -14.69 -26.45 32.63
CA PHE A 119 -14.79 -27.52 33.62
C PHE A 119 -13.69 -28.58 33.57
N ARG A 120 -12.72 -28.48 32.64
CA ARG A 120 -11.64 -29.49 32.46
C ARG A 120 -10.28 -29.10 33.03
N VAL A 121 -10.15 -27.94 33.67
CA VAL A 121 -8.84 -27.39 34.10
C VAL A 121 -8.64 -27.47 35.63
N LEU A 122 -9.58 -28.07 36.37
CA LEU A 122 -9.53 -28.16 37.84
C LEU A 122 -9.72 -29.61 38.33
N SER A 123 -8.76 -30.50 38.02
CA SER A 123 -8.54 -31.78 38.72
C SER A 123 -7.38 -32.60 38.15
N HIS A 124 -6.14 -32.16 38.37
CA HIS A 124 -5.00 -33.02 38.75
C HIS A 124 -3.73 -32.17 39.00
N ASP A 125 -3.28 -32.13 40.25
CA ASP A 125 -1.95 -31.68 40.65
C ASP A 125 -1.52 -32.48 41.90
N GLY A 126 -0.28 -32.97 41.93
CA GLY A 126 0.28 -33.86 42.97
C GLY A 126 -0.12 -35.35 42.82
N HIS A 127 0.76 -36.34 42.99
CA HIS A 127 2.16 -36.32 43.43
C HIS A 127 3.00 -37.50 42.88
N ASN A 128 4.30 -37.25 42.77
CA ASN A 128 5.45 -38.11 43.13
C ASN A 128 6.40 -38.65 42.03
N ARG A 129 7.65 -38.90 42.45
CA ARG A 129 8.86 -39.10 41.62
C ARG A 129 9.50 -40.48 41.82
N ARG A 130 10.17 -40.97 40.75
CA ARG A 130 11.31 -41.94 40.69
C ARG A 130 11.09 -43.39 41.12
N SER A 131 11.38 -44.32 40.20
CA SER A 131 12.58 -45.20 40.26
C SER A 131 12.85 -45.80 38.87
N ASP A 132 14.11 -46.14 38.59
CA ASP A 132 14.59 -46.73 37.33
C ASP A 132 14.53 -48.28 37.31
N ASN A 133 14.75 -48.84 36.10
CA ASN A 133 15.01 -50.24 35.73
C ASN A 133 13.91 -51.29 35.96
N ASP A 134 13.37 -51.87 34.87
CA ASP A 134 13.95 -53.10 34.30
C ASP A 134 13.44 -53.38 32.87
N ASP A 135 14.17 -54.18 32.09
CA ASP A 135 13.85 -54.50 30.68
C ASP A 135 12.71 -55.53 30.51
N ARG A 136 11.90 -55.37 29.44
CA ARG A 136 11.78 -56.33 28.29
C ARG A 136 10.49 -56.17 27.48
N ASN A 137 10.61 -56.49 26.19
CA ASN A 137 9.54 -56.82 25.24
C ASN A 137 8.46 -55.76 24.95
N ARG A 138 8.67 -55.01 23.85
CA ARG A 138 7.54 -54.60 23.01
C ARG A 138 7.88 -54.75 21.52
N SER A 139 7.13 -55.60 20.85
CA SER A 139 7.21 -55.84 19.41
C SER A 139 6.91 -54.59 18.60
N GLU A 140 7.80 -54.28 17.66
CA GLU A 140 7.67 -53.15 16.75
C GLU A 140 6.68 -53.53 15.63
N VAL A 141 5.51 -52.89 15.60
CA VAL A 141 4.50 -53.14 14.56
C VAL A 141 4.92 -52.40 13.28
N VAL A 142 5.69 -53.10 12.45
CA VAL A 142 6.13 -52.65 11.13
C VAL A 142 4.92 -52.33 10.25
N SER A 143 4.86 -51.12 9.70
CA SER A 143 3.72 -50.68 8.89
C SER A 143 3.81 -51.19 7.44
N GLU A 144 2.66 -51.47 6.84
CA GLU A 144 2.52 -52.06 5.49
C GLU A 144 3.26 -51.26 4.40
N ASP A 145 3.32 -49.93 4.53
CA ASP A 145 4.07 -49.04 3.63
C ASP A 145 5.60 -49.21 3.74
N THR A 146 6.12 -49.54 4.94
CA THR A 146 7.56 -49.81 5.12
C THR A 146 7.95 -51.17 4.55
N LEU A 147 7.05 -52.17 4.60
CA LEU A 147 7.26 -53.45 3.93
C LEU A 147 7.24 -53.28 2.41
N ARG A 148 6.27 -52.54 1.85
CA ARG A 148 6.21 -52.23 0.41
C ARG A 148 7.43 -51.47 -0.11
N THR A 149 7.95 -50.49 0.63
CA THR A 149 9.17 -49.77 0.22
C THR A 149 10.41 -50.66 0.29
N LYS A 150 10.50 -51.55 1.28
CA LYS A 150 11.60 -52.53 1.40
C LYS A 150 11.52 -53.61 0.32
N GLU A 151 10.33 -54.06 -0.04
CA GLU A 151 10.06 -55.00 -1.13
C GLU A 151 10.39 -54.38 -2.51
N LEU A 152 9.99 -53.13 -2.77
CA LEU A 152 10.36 -52.41 -3.99
C LEU A 152 11.88 -52.22 -4.12
N MET A 153 12.57 -51.89 -3.01
CA MET A 153 14.02 -51.75 -3.00
C MET A 153 14.74 -53.09 -3.23
N TYR A 154 14.25 -54.17 -2.62
CA TYR A 154 14.78 -55.53 -2.81
C TYR A 154 14.57 -56.03 -4.25
N LYS A 155 13.39 -55.77 -4.83
CA LYS A 155 13.07 -56.11 -6.22
C LYS A 155 13.93 -55.32 -7.22
N ALA A 156 14.21 -54.04 -6.94
CA ALA A 156 15.13 -53.24 -7.72
C ALA A 156 16.58 -53.75 -7.62
N GLN A 157 17.02 -54.22 -6.44
CA GLN A 157 18.33 -54.86 -6.28
C GLN A 157 18.43 -56.19 -7.06
N GLN A 158 17.40 -57.04 -7.00
CA GLN A 158 17.35 -58.27 -7.80
C GLN A 158 17.37 -57.99 -9.32
N GLU A 159 16.67 -56.96 -9.81
CA GLU A 159 16.72 -56.61 -11.25
C GLU A 159 18.10 -56.09 -11.69
N ILE A 160 18.82 -55.38 -10.81
CA ILE A 160 20.21 -54.95 -11.05
C ILE A 160 21.17 -56.15 -11.04
N GLU A 161 20.96 -57.12 -10.15
CA GLU A 161 21.79 -58.33 -10.04
C GLU A 161 21.53 -59.31 -11.20
N GLU A 162 20.28 -59.49 -11.63
CA GLU A 162 19.94 -60.19 -12.87
C GLU A 162 20.53 -59.51 -14.11
N ARG A 163 20.50 -58.18 -14.19
CA ARG A 163 21.17 -57.46 -15.30
C ARG A 163 22.68 -57.67 -15.28
N LYS A 164 23.33 -57.72 -14.12
CA LYS A 164 24.76 -58.10 -14.03
C LYS A 164 25.02 -59.54 -14.51
N ARG A 165 24.17 -60.51 -14.13
CA ARG A 165 24.25 -61.90 -14.62
C ARG A 165 24.02 -62.00 -16.15
N LYS A 166 23.02 -61.31 -16.70
CA LYS A 166 22.73 -61.32 -18.14
C LYS A 166 23.79 -60.61 -19.01
N MET A 167 24.64 -59.77 -18.42
CA MET A 167 25.79 -59.15 -19.10
C MET A 167 27.07 -60.01 -19.08
N THR A 168 27.04 -61.23 -18.52
CA THR A 168 28.21 -62.10 -18.36
C THR A 168 27.99 -63.53 -18.89
N GLY A 169 27.63 -63.67 -20.17
CA GLY A 169 27.71 -64.97 -20.87
C GLY A 169 27.10 -65.02 -22.28
N GLY A 170 27.91 -65.37 -23.30
CA GLY A 170 27.44 -65.83 -24.62
C GLY A 170 28.09 -65.15 -25.85
N PRO A 171 28.65 -65.89 -26.83
CA PRO A 171 29.30 -65.35 -28.03
C PRO A 171 28.37 -65.19 -29.27
N GLN A 172 28.97 -64.78 -30.41
CA GLN A 172 28.35 -64.12 -31.58
C GLN A 172 27.56 -65.02 -32.57
N GLY A 173 26.64 -64.40 -33.36
CA GLY A 173 26.16 -64.99 -34.64
C GLY A 173 24.92 -64.38 -35.34
N ALA A 174 25.11 -63.32 -36.17
CA ALA A 174 24.30 -62.90 -37.35
C ALA A 174 22.79 -62.48 -37.27
N LEU A 175 22.35 -61.71 -38.29
CA LEU A 175 21.07 -60.94 -38.49
C LEU A 175 20.25 -61.52 -39.69
N PRO A 176 19.12 -60.94 -40.25
CA PRO A 176 18.30 -59.73 -39.96
C PRO A 176 16.73 -60.03 -40.01
N PRO A 177 15.74 -59.13 -40.34
CA PRO A 177 15.62 -57.65 -40.35
C PRO A 177 14.37 -57.01 -39.61
N ALA A 178 14.45 -55.68 -39.38
CA ALA A 178 13.46 -54.60 -39.06
C ALA A 178 11.93 -54.89 -38.88
N ASN A 179 11.20 -54.25 -37.93
CA ASN A 179 10.84 -52.81 -38.01
C ASN A 179 10.24 -52.14 -36.73
N SER A 180 10.36 -50.79 -36.68
CA SER A 180 9.63 -49.78 -35.85
C SER A 180 9.99 -49.52 -34.35
N THR A 181 10.68 -48.38 -34.12
CA THR A 181 10.57 -47.43 -32.97
C THR A 181 10.60 -47.96 -31.52
N LYS A 182 11.43 -47.50 -30.57
CA LYS A 182 12.30 -46.30 -30.33
C LYS A 182 13.41 -46.72 -29.32
N SER A 183 14.42 -45.94 -28.90
CA SER A 183 14.71 -44.49 -29.04
C SER A 183 16.16 -44.21 -29.50
N VAL A 184 16.98 -43.45 -28.74
CA VAL A 184 18.27 -42.87 -29.21
C VAL A 184 19.33 -42.79 -28.06
N PRO A 185 20.64 -43.04 -28.33
CA PRO A 185 21.73 -42.97 -27.34
C PRO A 185 22.48 -41.61 -27.30
N LEU A 186 23.32 -41.43 -26.27
CA LEU A 186 24.19 -40.24 -26.07
C LEU A 186 25.49 -40.29 -26.90
N ARG A 187 26.06 -39.12 -27.20
CA ARG A 187 27.16 -38.91 -28.18
C ARG A 187 28.52 -38.58 -27.51
N PRO A 188 29.67 -38.91 -28.13
CA PRO A 188 31.01 -38.68 -27.54
C PRO A 188 31.41 -37.21 -27.28
N GLU A 189 30.64 -36.23 -27.76
CA GLU A 189 30.92 -34.80 -27.57
C GLU A 189 30.66 -34.34 -26.12
N GLU A 190 29.74 -35.00 -25.40
CA GLU A 190 29.38 -34.64 -24.02
C GLU A 190 30.51 -34.96 -23.01
N ALA A 191 31.35 -35.95 -23.31
CA ALA A 191 32.52 -36.30 -22.50
C ALA A 191 33.65 -35.24 -22.59
N ARG A 192 33.75 -34.52 -23.72
CA ARG A 192 34.71 -33.41 -23.88
C ARG A 192 34.24 -32.16 -23.14
N ILE A 193 32.95 -31.83 -23.23
CA ILE A 193 32.35 -30.68 -22.54
C ILE A 193 32.57 -30.77 -21.01
N PHE A 194 32.54 -31.97 -20.42
CA PHE A 194 32.82 -32.16 -18.99
C PHE A 194 34.29 -31.90 -18.60
N MET A 195 35.26 -32.27 -19.45
CA MET A 195 36.68 -31.95 -19.25
C MET A 195 36.93 -30.43 -19.33
N ASP A 196 36.36 -29.77 -20.36
CA ASP A 196 36.50 -28.32 -20.55
C ASP A 196 35.82 -27.52 -19.42
N PHE A 197 34.71 -28.01 -18.87
CA PHE A 197 34.05 -27.38 -17.72
C PHE A 197 34.90 -27.49 -16.43
N ALA A 198 35.62 -28.59 -16.24
CA ALA A 198 36.52 -28.77 -15.10
C ALA A 198 37.76 -27.85 -15.19
N ILE A 199 38.33 -27.69 -16.38
CA ILE A 199 39.48 -26.79 -16.63
C ILE A 199 39.07 -25.32 -16.45
N ASN A 200 37.96 -24.91 -17.05
CA ASN A 200 37.43 -23.55 -16.89
C ASN A 200 37.10 -23.19 -15.43
N LYS A 201 36.67 -24.16 -14.62
CA LYS A 201 36.40 -23.95 -13.19
C LYS A 201 37.67 -23.71 -12.37
N LYS A 202 38.82 -24.28 -12.74
CA LYS A 202 40.13 -23.96 -12.13
C LYS A 202 40.57 -22.55 -12.50
N ASN A 203 40.64 -22.25 -13.80
CA ASN A 203 41.14 -20.97 -14.31
C ASN A 203 40.34 -19.78 -13.76
N ARG A 204 39.02 -19.91 -13.63
CA ARG A 204 38.13 -18.87 -13.11
C ARG A 204 38.22 -18.66 -11.59
N VAL A 205 38.71 -19.64 -10.84
CA VAL A 205 39.05 -19.48 -9.41
C VAL A 205 40.39 -18.78 -9.25
N GLU A 206 41.38 -19.06 -10.10
CA GLU A 206 42.65 -18.31 -10.17
C GLU A 206 42.43 -16.85 -10.59
N GLU A 207 41.59 -16.61 -11.59
CA GLU A 207 41.23 -15.26 -12.07
C GLU A 207 40.56 -14.42 -10.96
N LEU A 208 39.67 -15.02 -10.17
CA LEU A 208 39.05 -14.35 -9.02
C LEU A 208 40.05 -14.09 -7.88
N LYS A 209 41.07 -14.95 -7.72
CA LYS A 209 42.14 -14.76 -6.73
C LYS A 209 43.12 -13.64 -7.15
N ALA A 210 43.39 -13.52 -8.45
CA ALA A 210 44.18 -12.42 -9.03
C ALA A 210 43.42 -11.07 -8.98
N LYS A 211 42.11 -11.06 -9.26
CA LYS A 211 41.31 -9.83 -9.23
C LYS A 211 41.08 -9.27 -7.80
N LEU A 212 41.14 -10.12 -6.78
CA LEU A 212 41.11 -9.70 -5.37
C LEU A 212 42.45 -9.14 -4.85
N SER A 213 43.57 -9.47 -5.49
CA SER A 213 44.89 -8.90 -5.17
C SER A 213 45.21 -7.63 -5.95
N ALA A 214 44.61 -7.42 -7.14
CA ALA A 214 44.86 -6.27 -8.00
C ALA A 214 44.28 -4.92 -7.52
N ASN A 215 43.53 -4.88 -6.42
CA ASN A 215 42.77 -3.69 -6.00
C ASN A 215 43.38 -2.96 -4.79
N LYS A 216 44.72 -2.95 -4.65
CA LYS A 216 45.37 -2.30 -3.49
C LYS A 216 46.83 -1.83 -3.65
N THR A 217 47.24 -1.19 -4.76
CA THR A 217 48.47 -0.35 -4.79
C THR A 217 48.56 0.63 -5.98
N ILE A 218 48.65 1.92 -5.64
CA ILE A 218 49.46 2.98 -6.29
C ILE A 218 49.13 3.44 -7.74
N ASN A 219 48.42 4.57 -7.79
CA ASN A 219 48.76 5.87 -8.43
C ASN A 219 49.76 5.99 -9.61
N SER A 220 49.46 7.02 -10.42
CA SER A 220 50.37 8.03 -11.03
C SER A 220 51.01 7.83 -12.42
N ILE A 221 50.56 8.71 -13.34
CA ILE A 221 51.31 9.46 -14.37
C ILE A 221 51.88 8.69 -15.59
N VAL A 222 51.49 9.11 -16.82
CA VAL A 222 52.36 9.63 -17.92
C VAL A 222 51.54 9.94 -19.20
N ASN A 223 51.83 11.11 -19.80
CA ASN A 223 51.59 11.60 -21.18
C ASN A 223 50.18 11.87 -21.78
N SER A 224 49.79 13.14 -21.58
CA SER A 224 49.40 14.16 -22.57
C SER A 224 49.44 13.88 -24.09
N GLN A 225 48.36 14.34 -24.77
CA GLN A 225 48.28 15.37 -25.84
C GLN A 225 46.76 15.71 -26.05
N GLN A 226 46.28 16.79 -26.71
CA GLN A 226 46.85 17.90 -27.50
C GLN A 226 45.91 19.15 -27.44
N ASN A 227 46.13 20.16 -28.30
CA ASN A 227 45.20 21.22 -28.77
C ASN A 227 44.53 22.22 -27.78
N ALA A 228 45.31 23.23 -27.35
CA ALA A 228 45.19 24.70 -27.54
C ALA A 228 43.82 25.47 -27.51
N PRO A 229 43.76 26.84 -27.36
CA PRO A 229 44.82 27.83 -27.07
C PRO A 229 44.52 28.95 -26.00
N VAL A 230 45.59 29.57 -25.41
CA VAL A 230 45.83 31.05 -25.18
C VAL A 230 44.86 31.85 -24.25
N MET A 231 45.23 32.75 -23.31
CA MET A 231 46.41 33.64 -23.08
C MET A 231 47.06 33.54 -21.66
N ALA A 232 48.27 34.09 -21.52
CA ALA A 232 49.04 34.37 -20.28
C ALA A 232 49.13 35.92 -20.04
N PRO A 233 50.00 36.58 -19.20
CA PRO A 233 51.34 36.14 -18.70
C PRO A 233 51.91 36.62 -17.31
N LEU A 234 52.86 35.82 -16.77
CA LEU A 234 54.11 36.20 -16.04
C LEU A 234 54.04 36.82 -14.59
N PRO A 235 55.16 36.98 -13.82
CA PRO A 235 55.87 35.88 -13.11
C PRO A 235 56.44 36.25 -11.70
N GLU A 236 56.97 35.28 -10.93
CA GLU A 236 58.14 35.47 -10.03
C GLU A 236 58.74 34.11 -9.57
N VAL A 237 60.01 34.09 -9.17
CA VAL A 237 60.91 32.90 -9.16
C VAL A 237 61.94 32.96 -8.01
N THR A 238 62.48 31.79 -7.60
CA THR A 238 63.63 31.53 -6.67
C THR A 238 63.45 31.91 -5.18
N ASP A 239 63.95 31.19 -4.17
CA ASP A 239 64.81 29.98 -4.11
C ASP A 239 64.61 29.15 -2.81
N ASP A 240 64.93 27.85 -2.83
CA ASP A 240 64.89 26.90 -1.70
C ASP A 240 66.19 26.07 -1.61
N ILE A 241 66.97 26.13 -0.51
CA ILE A 241 68.08 25.16 -0.24
C ILE A 241 68.21 24.75 1.26
N ILE A 242 67.59 23.62 1.58
CA ILE A 242 68.13 22.41 2.27
C ILE A 242 69.21 22.54 3.38
N LYS A 243 68.92 21.99 4.57
CA LYS A 243 69.75 21.02 5.37
C LYS A 243 68.95 20.52 6.60
N LYS A 244 68.54 19.24 6.65
CA LYS A 244 69.23 18.04 7.20
C LYS A 244 69.08 17.85 8.72
N GLU A 245 68.53 16.68 9.09
CA GLU A 245 68.43 16.16 10.47
C GLU A 245 69.75 15.51 10.92
N GLU A 246 70.03 15.51 12.23
CA GLU A 246 70.80 14.47 12.91
C GLU A 246 70.16 14.09 14.25
N HIS A 247 70.39 12.84 14.67
CA HIS A 247 69.70 12.18 15.78
C HIS A 247 70.72 11.77 16.85
N PHE A 248 70.48 12.17 18.11
CA PHE A 248 71.29 11.74 19.26
C PHE A 248 70.43 11.00 20.31
N PRO A 249 70.99 9.98 20.99
CA PRO A 249 70.22 9.05 21.82
C PRO A 249 69.81 9.63 23.17
N LYS A 250 68.81 9.00 23.81
CA LYS A 250 68.34 9.35 25.16
C LYS A 250 69.11 8.58 26.21
N GLU A 251 69.72 9.29 27.16
CA GLU A 251 70.16 8.73 28.43
C GLU A 251 69.09 8.90 29.52
N GLU A 252 68.99 7.90 30.38
CA GLU A 252 68.06 7.88 31.52
C GLU A 252 68.56 8.79 32.65
N LYS A 253 67.62 9.45 33.35
CA LYS A 253 67.90 10.17 34.60
C LYS A 253 66.85 9.84 35.65
N ASP A 254 67.06 8.70 36.32
CA ASP A 254 66.52 8.46 37.65
C ASP A 254 67.00 9.55 38.61
N LYS A 255 66.07 10.43 39.04
CA LYS A 255 66.29 11.40 40.13
C LYS A 255 65.01 12.15 40.53
N PHE A 256 63.91 11.46 40.90
CA PHE A 256 62.81 12.10 41.66
C PHE A 256 61.82 11.12 42.35
N MET A 257 62.29 10.23 43.23
CA MET A 257 61.42 9.50 44.18
C MET A 257 62.06 9.35 45.57
N ALA A 258 62.25 10.47 46.28
CA ALA A 258 62.73 10.49 47.67
C ALA A 258 61.62 10.77 48.71
N PHE A 259 60.41 11.14 48.28
CA PHE A 259 59.32 11.60 49.17
C PHE A 259 57.93 11.10 48.70
N LEU A 260 57.76 9.77 48.63
CA LEU A 260 56.44 9.15 48.43
C LEU A 260 56.25 8.04 49.48
N ASP A 261 55.27 8.22 50.38
CA ASP A 261 54.96 7.25 51.43
C ASP A 261 54.30 5.99 50.82
N PRO A 262 54.88 4.78 51.02
CA PRO A 262 54.33 3.53 50.48
C PRO A 262 52.90 3.18 50.92
N ARG A 263 52.35 3.84 51.96
CA ARG A 263 50.99 3.61 52.45
C ARG A 263 49.91 4.38 51.67
N ILE A 264 50.30 5.29 50.77
CA ILE A 264 49.36 6.16 50.05
C ILE A 264 49.12 5.65 48.62
N HIS A 265 48.01 4.93 48.40
CA HIS A 265 47.55 4.57 47.06
C HIS A 265 46.88 5.75 46.32
N ALA A 266 47.69 6.74 45.93
CA ALA A 266 47.26 7.81 45.05
C ALA A 266 47.05 7.29 43.62
N ARG A 267 45.79 7.13 43.18
CA ARG A 267 45.50 6.88 41.76
C ARG A 267 46.01 8.06 40.92
N ALA A 268 46.89 7.79 39.96
CA ALA A 268 47.34 8.79 39.02
C ALA A 268 46.14 9.39 38.26
N ALA A 269 46.04 10.72 38.23
CA ALA A 269 44.94 11.40 37.57
C ALA A 269 45.12 11.35 36.04
N ASP A 270 44.43 10.42 35.40
CA ASP A 270 44.57 10.07 33.97
C ASP A 270 43.99 11.12 32.98
N ARG A 271 43.98 12.40 33.39
CA ARG A 271 43.69 13.54 32.52
C ARG A 271 44.99 14.17 32.06
N LYS A 272 45.34 13.94 30.79
CA LYS A 272 46.36 14.74 30.07
C LYS A 272 46.09 16.22 30.32
N LYS A 273 47.03 16.92 30.98
CA LYS A 273 46.98 18.38 31.12
C LYS A 273 46.98 18.98 29.71
N ARG A 274 45.96 19.76 29.36
CA ARG A 274 45.95 20.52 28.10
C ARG A 274 47.08 21.55 28.17
N GLY A 275 48.02 21.48 27.23
CA GLY A 275 49.03 22.52 27.07
C GLY A 275 48.39 23.84 26.64
N PHE A 276 49.04 24.96 26.96
CA PHE A 276 48.66 26.26 26.43
C PHE A 276 49.09 26.35 24.97
N ASN A 277 48.11 26.37 24.06
CA ASN A 277 48.35 26.63 22.65
C ASN A 277 48.24 28.13 22.41
N PHE A 278 49.40 28.81 22.35
CA PHE A 278 49.43 30.25 22.08
C PHE A 278 49.14 30.50 20.60
N HIS A 279 48.08 31.26 20.34
CA HIS A 279 47.73 31.73 19.01
C HIS A 279 48.53 33.00 18.67
N GLU A 280 48.91 33.16 17.41
CA GLU A 280 49.69 34.32 16.98
C GLU A 280 48.86 35.62 17.08
N LYS A 281 49.54 36.72 17.43
CA LYS A 281 48.90 38.03 17.61
C LYS A 281 48.20 38.45 16.32
N GLY A 282 46.87 38.56 16.37
CA GLY A 282 46.03 38.97 15.25
C GLY A 282 45.33 37.82 14.51
N GLU A 283 45.56 36.54 14.84
CA GLU A 283 44.84 35.41 14.22
C GLU A 283 43.32 35.52 14.44
N PHE A 284 42.90 35.69 15.70
CA PHE A 284 41.48 35.89 16.05
C PHE A 284 40.92 37.23 15.58
N GLU A 285 41.76 38.25 15.39
CA GLU A 285 41.34 39.54 14.85
C GLU A 285 41.00 39.42 13.36
N LYS A 286 41.84 38.73 12.58
CA LYS A 286 41.55 38.35 11.18
C LYS A 286 40.28 37.50 11.09
N LEU A 287 40.11 36.52 11.99
CA LEU A 287 38.92 35.67 12.03
C LEU A 287 37.65 36.46 12.36
N ALA A 288 37.70 37.34 13.38
CA ALA A 288 36.58 38.21 13.75
C ALA A 288 36.23 39.22 12.64
N ASN A 289 37.23 39.79 11.96
CA ASN A 289 37.01 40.68 10.82
C ASN A 289 36.37 39.93 9.64
N LYS A 290 36.80 38.69 9.36
CA LYS A 290 36.15 37.82 8.36
C LYS A 290 34.70 37.50 8.72
N GLN A 291 34.41 37.23 10.00
CA GLN A 291 33.05 36.98 10.49
C GLN A 291 32.16 38.23 10.40
N ARG A 292 32.69 39.42 10.76
CA ARG A 292 31.99 40.71 10.59
C ARG A 292 31.73 41.02 9.13
N ALA A 293 32.68 40.75 8.23
CA ALA A 293 32.51 40.96 6.79
C ALA A 293 31.43 40.03 6.21
N ALA A 294 31.41 38.75 6.62
CA ALA A 294 30.35 37.82 6.25
C ALA A 294 28.97 38.27 6.75
N ALA A 295 28.85 38.69 8.01
CA ALA A 295 27.60 39.21 8.57
C ALA A 295 27.13 40.52 7.91
N LYS A 296 28.05 41.40 7.48
CA LYS A 296 27.72 42.60 6.69
C LYS A 296 27.21 42.23 5.29
N LEU A 297 27.83 41.27 4.61
CA LEU A 297 27.36 40.78 3.31
C LEU A 297 25.99 40.11 3.42
N GLU A 298 25.76 39.27 4.44
CA GLU A 298 24.47 38.65 4.70
C GLU A 298 23.37 39.70 4.97
N ARG A 299 23.68 40.74 5.75
CA ARG A 299 22.75 41.85 6.02
C ARG A 299 22.42 42.65 4.76
N LEU A 300 23.42 43.00 3.94
CA LEU A 300 23.22 43.68 2.66
C LEU A 300 22.43 42.81 1.68
N GLN A 301 22.69 41.50 1.63
CA GLN A 301 21.93 40.56 0.80
C GLN A 301 20.47 40.45 1.27
N ALA A 302 20.23 40.45 2.58
CA ALA A 302 18.88 40.47 3.15
C ALA A 302 18.14 41.77 2.80
N GLU A 303 18.80 42.92 2.95
CA GLU A 303 18.28 44.26 2.63
C GLU A 303 17.94 44.40 1.14
N VAL A 304 18.86 44.03 0.24
CA VAL A 304 18.62 43.96 -1.21
C VAL A 304 17.45 43.02 -1.53
N SER A 305 17.34 41.88 -0.85
CA SER A 305 16.20 40.96 -1.04
C SER A 305 14.87 41.50 -0.50
N GLN A 306 14.89 42.37 0.51
CA GLN A 306 13.70 43.06 1.02
C GLN A 306 13.26 44.16 0.07
N VAL A 307 14.19 44.98 -0.44
CA VAL A 307 13.92 46.01 -1.45
C VAL A 307 13.40 45.38 -2.76
N ALA A 308 13.98 44.26 -3.20
CA ALA A 308 13.50 43.53 -4.38
C ALA A 308 12.11 42.89 -4.19
N LYS A 309 11.67 42.66 -2.95
CA LYS A 309 10.31 42.20 -2.62
C LYS A 309 9.32 43.36 -2.52
N SER A 310 9.66 44.43 -1.82
CA SER A 310 8.78 45.58 -1.63
C SER A 310 8.51 46.36 -2.93
N THR A 311 9.43 46.30 -3.89
CA THR A 311 9.26 46.87 -5.24
C THR A 311 8.38 46.03 -6.17
N GLY A 312 7.90 44.84 -5.76
CA GLY A 312 7.04 43.98 -6.59
C GLY A 312 7.74 43.32 -7.80
N ILE A 313 8.98 43.71 -8.11
CA ILE A 313 9.77 43.19 -9.24
C ILE A 313 9.93 41.66 -9.12
N SER A 314 10.10 41.13 -7.90
CA SER A 314 10.28 39.69 -7.67
C SER A 314 9.09 38.82 -8.07
N SER A 315 7.84 39.27 -7.85
CA SER A 315 6.65 38.50 -8.24
C SER A 315 6.33 38.67 -9.73
N ALA A 316 6.44 39.89 -10.25
CA ALA A 316 6.27 40.18 -11.68
C ALA A 316 7.27 39.41 -12.56
N VAL A 317 8.56 39.40 -12.22
CA VAL A 317 9.59 38.65 -12.96
C VAL A 317 9.38 37.14 -12.87
N LYS A 318 8.95 36.61 -11.71
CA LYS A 318 8.60 35.18 -11.58
C LYS A 318 7.41 34.79 -12.45
N LEU A 319 6.35 35.61 -12.50
CA LEU A 319 5.20 35.37 -13.38
C LEU A 319 5.62 35.47 -14.86
N ALA A 320 6.47 36.42 -15.22
CA ALA A 320 7.03 36.58 -16.56
C ALA A 320 7.90 35.39 -17.02
N MET A 321 8.58 34.71 -16.10
CA MET A 321 9.31 33.45 -16.38
C MET A 321 8.40 32.22 -16.56
N VAL A 322 7.15 32.29 -16.09
CA VAL A 322 6.19 31.17 -16.10
C VAL A 322 5.27 31.24 -17.30
N THR A 323 4.81 32.45 -17.67
CA THR A 323 4.32 32.68 -19.02
C THR A 323 5.41 32.19 -19.98
N PRO A 324 5.10 31.26 -20.91
CA PRO A 324 6.06 30.97 -21.96
C PRO A 324 6.31 32.29 -22.68
N ALA A 325 7.57 32.72 -22.76
CA ALA A 325 7.94 33.76 -23.69
C ALA A 325 7.44 33.29 -25.06
N GLY A 326 6.38 33.92 -25.56
CA GLY A 326 5.71 33.51 -26.80
C GLY A 326 6.78 33.43 -27.87
N LYS A 327 6.96 32.25 -28.47
CA LYS A 327 8.18 31.88 -29.21
C LYS A 327 8.64 33.02 -30.11
N SER A 328 9.65 33.76 -29.67
CA SER A 328 10.24 34.86 -30.43
C SER A 328 11.09 34.25 -31.55
N GLY A 329 10.43 33.90 -32.65
CA GLY A 329 11.01 33.12 -33.74
C GLY A 329 10.04 32.82 -34.87
N ASP A 330 8.73 32.67 -34.57
CA ASP A 330 7.70 32.68 -35.60
C ASP A 330 7.31 34.16 -35.83
N SER A 331 8.02 34.86 -36.71
CA SER A 331 7.52 36.11 -37.29
C SER A 331 6.16 35.81 -37.88
N ILE A 332 5.12 36.58 -37.53
CA ILE A 332 3.76 36.40 -38.09
C ILE A 332 3.91 36.35 -39.61
N PRO A 333 3.64 35.21 -40.26
CA PRO A 333 3.82 35.07 -41.70
C PRO A 333 2.98 36.12 -42.43
N THR A 334 3.50 36.69 -43.51
CA THR A 334 2.73 37.64 -44.34
C THR A 334 1.49 37.00 -44.94
N VAL A 335 1.50 35.68 -45.15
CA VAL A 335 0.37 34.84 -45.56
C VAL A 335 0.34 33.59 -44.67
N GLU A 336 -0.83 33.24 -44.14
CA GLU A 336 -0.99 32.01 -43.35
C GLU A 336 -0.89 30.75 -44.23
N TRP A 337 -0.38 29.65 -43.66
CA TRP A 337 -0.04 28.42 -44.40
C TRP A 337 -1.21 27.79 -45.18
N TRP A 338 -2.46 28.03 -44.76
CA TRP A 338 -3.65 27.54 -45.46
C TRP A 338 -4.03 28.42 -46.65
N ASP A 339 -3.78 29.73 -46.59
CA ASP A 339 -3.94 30.65 -47.71
C ASP A 339 -2.84 30.47 -48.77
N SER A 340 -1.62 30.07 -48.38
CA SER A 340 -0.49 29.82 -49.31
C SER A 340 -0.74 28.70 -50.33
N ILE A 341 -1.83 27.92 -50.17
CA ILE A 341 -2.28 26.89 -51.10
C ILE A 341 -3.20 27.49 -52.19
N VAL A 342 -3.80 28.64 -51.91
CA VAL A 342 -4.77 29.36 -52.75
C VAL A 342 -4.15 30.61 -53.40
N LEU A 343 -3.20 31.25 -52.71
CA LEU A 343 -2.42 32.38 -53.18
C LEU A 343 -1.08 31.88 -53.75
N GLU A 344 -0.79 32.22 -55.00
CA GLU A 344 0.51 31.93 -55.65
C GLU A 344 1.61 32.96 -55.28
N GLU A 345 1.28 34.00 -54.52
CA GLU A 345 2.19 35.07 -54.08
C GLU A 345 2.16 35.23 -52.55
N ASP A 346 3.31 35.55 -51.94
CA ASP A 346 3.51 35.62 -50.49
C ASP A 346 2.87 36.85 -49.79
N ASN A 347 1.92 37.55 -50.42
CA ASN A 347 1.30 38.79 -49.91
C ASN A 347 -0.21 38.88 -50.19
N TYR A 348 -0.98 39.31 -49.18
CA TYR A 348 -2.44 39.57 -49.30
C TYR A 348 -2.81 40.84 -50.09
N GLU A 349 -1.87 41.68 -50.52
CA GLU A 349 -2.19 42.93 -51.23
C GLU A 349 -2.61 42.70 -52.70
N ASN A 350 -2.25 41.56 -53.29
CA ASN A 350 -2.36 41.30 -54.72
C ASN A 350 -3.40 40.19 -55.03
N ILE A 351 -4.54 40.21 -54.33
CA ILE A 351 -5.61 39.20 -54.50
C ILE A 351 -6.14 39.26 -55.94
N PRO A 352 -6.07 38.16 -56.71
CA PRO A 352 -6.50 38.16 -58.10
C PRO A 352 -8.01 38.36 -58.25
N ASP A 353 -8.40 39.17 -59.24
CA ASP A 353 -9.82 39.42 -59.53
C ASP A 353 -10.56 38.14 -59.98
N LEU A 354 -11.86 38.07 -59.67
CA LEU A 354 -12.70 36.87 -59.75
C LEU A 354 -12.88 36.29 -61.17
N THR A 355 -12.42 37.02 -62.18
CA THR A 355 -12.55 36.70 -63.60
C THR A 355 -11.64 35.55 -64.05
N ASN A 356 -10.54 35.28 -63.34
CA ASN A 356 -9.61 34.19 -63.64
C ASN A 356 -10.06 32.84 -63.06
N ALA A 357 -11.24 32.37 -63.47
CA ALA A 357 -11.86 31.11 -63.01
C ALA A 357 -11.03 29.83 -63.23
N PHE A 358 -9.96 29.89 -64.02
CA PHE A 358 -9.02 28.77 -64.20
C PHE A 358 -8.00 28.64 -63.05
N ARG A 359 -7.74 29.71 -62.27
CA ARG A 359 -6.68 29.76 -61.25
C ARG A 359 -7.03 28.95 -59.99
N PHE A 360 -8.28 29.05 -59.53
CA PHE A 360 -8.76 28.37 -58.32
C PHE A 360 -9.20 26.91 -58.56
N LYS A 361 -9.09 26.41 -59.79
CA LYS A 361 -9.72 25.15 -60.25
C LYS A 361 -9.11 23.89 -59.62
N ASP A 362 -7.86 23.96 -59.20
CA ASP A 362 -7.13 22.86 -58.56
C ASP A 362 -7.33 22.84 -57.02
N PRO A 363 -7.21 23.96 -56.26
CA PRO A 363 -7.42 23.95 -54.81
C PRO A 363 -8.89 24.04 -54.37
N ILE A 364 -9.80 24.63 -55.18
CA ILE A 364 -11.19 24.91 -54.79
C ILE A 364 -12.15 24.31 -55.84
N SER A 365 -13.06 23.46 -55.36
CA SER A 365 -14.07 22.79 -56.18
C SER A 365 -15.43 22.82 -55.49
N GLU A 366 -16.51 22.60 -56.25
CA GLU A 366 -17.88 22.41 -55.74
C GLU A 366 -18.01 21.12 -54.90
N LEU A 367 -17.03 20.20 -55.02
CA LEU A 367 -17.00 18.94 -54.30
C LEU A 367 -16.68 19.12 -52.81
N VAL A 368 -17.62 18.76 -51.94
CA VAL A 368 -17.43 18.75 -50.48
C VAL A 368 -16.77 17.44 -50.03
N GLU A 369 -15.51 17.51 -49.61
CA GLU A 369 -14.84 16.37 -48.99
C GLU A 369 -15.49 16.01 -47.65
N HIS A 370 -15.73 14.71 -47.43
CA HIS A 370 -16.15 14.18 -46.14
C HIS A 370 -14.93 13.62 -45.41
N PRO A 371 -14.38 14.32 -44.39
CA PRO A 371 -13.11 13.94 -43.78
C PRO A 371 -13.19 12.55 -43.13
N ILE A 372 -12.03 11.88 -43.09
CA ILE A 372 -11.91 10.50 -42.60
C ILE A 372 -12.47 10.39 -41.18
N LYS A 373 -13.51 9.56 -41.02
CA LYS A 373 -14.17 9.30 -39.73
C LYS A 373 -13.25 8.50 -38.80
N LEU A 374 -12.41 9.20 -38.04
CA LEU A 374 -11.56 8.61 -37.00
C LEU A 374 -12.42 8.03 -35.87
N LYS A 375 -12.01 6.88 -35.33
CA LYS A 375 -12.64 6.30 -34.13
C LYS A 375 -12.38 7.19 -32.92
N PRO A 376 -13.35 7.35 -31.99
CA PRO A 376 -13.17 8.17 -30.81
C PRO A 376 -12.04 7.58 -29.92
N PRO A 377 -11.11 8.40 -29.38
CA PRO A 377 -9.98 7.90 -28.60
C PRO A 377 -10.33 7.06 -27.36
N ASN A 378 -11.55 7.22 -26.84
CA ASN A 378 -12.06 6.54 -25.65
C ASN A 378 -12.84 5.24 -25.97
N ASP A 379 -12.86 4.78 -27.23
CA ASP A 379 -13.54 3.53 -27.60
C ASP A 379 -12.76 2.32 -27.04
N PRO A 380 -13.36 1.45 -26.22
CA PRO A 380 -12.68 0.25 -25.72
C PRO A 380 -12.29 -0.68 -26.87
N LEU A 381 -10.99 -0.98 -26.99
CA LEU A 381 -10.47 -1.90 -28.02
C LEU A 381 -11.05 -3.33 -27.92
N VAL A 382 -11.58 -3.70 -26.75
CA VAL A 382 -12.25 -4.97 -26.49
C VAL A 382 -13.74 -4.73 -26.23
N PRO A 383 -14.67 -5.45 -26.90
CA PRO A 383 -16.10 -5.26 -26.70
C PRO A 383 -16.50 -5.49 -25.24
N GLN A 384 -17.21 -4.53 -24.66
CA GLN A 384 -17.65 -4.59 -23.27
C GLN A 384 -18.95 -5.42 -23.13
N TYR A 385 -18.82 -6.62 -22.57
CA TYR A 385 -19.98 -7.46 -22.27
C TYR A 385 -20.70 -7.00 -21.00
N LEU A 386 -22.02 -6.81 -21.09
CA LEU A 386 -22.87 -6.49 -19.93
C LEU A 386 -22.88 -7.65 -18.93
N LYS A 387 -22.73 -7.33 -17.64
CA LYS A 387 -22.79 -8.32 -16.57
C LYS A 387 -24.24 -8.77 -16.36
N VAL A 388 -24.50 -10.05 -16.57
CA VAL A 388 -25.81 -10.66 -16.32
C VAL A 388 -26.08 -10.71 -14.81
N TYR A 389 -27.15 -10.06 -14.37
CA TYR A 389 -27.63 -10.11 -12.98
C TYR A 389 -28.87 -10.99 -12.88
N LEU A 390 -28.83 -11.95 -11.96
CA LEU A 390 -29.93 -12.90 -11.72
C LEU A 390 -30.78 -12.46 -10.52
N THR A 391 -32.11 -12.60 -10.63
CA THR A 391 -33.02 -12.35 -9.51
C THR A 391 -32.78 -13.33 -8.36
N THR A 392 -33.37 -13.07 -7.19
CA THR A 392 -33.33 -14.03 -6.06
C THR A 392 -34.11 -15.31 -6.38
N ARG A 393 -35.16 -15.23 -7.22
CA ARG A 393 -35.96 -16.38 -7.68
C ARG A 393 -35.18 -17.25 -8.65
N GLU A 394 -34.53 -16.67 -9.66
CA GLU A 394 -33.65 -17.42 -10.58
C GLU A 394 -32.48 -18.07 -9.85
N ARG A 395 -31.77 -17.35 -8.98
CA ARG A 395 -30.68 -17.93 -8.18
C ARG A 395 -31.14 -19.10 -7.33
N LYS A 396 -32.35 -19.03 -6.75
CA LYS A 396 -32.98 -20.17 -6.05
C LYS A 396 -33.37 -21.30 -7.03
N LYS A 397 -33.84 -21.00 -8.25
CA LYS A 397 -34.19 -21.98 -9.30
C LYS A 397 -32.96 -22.74 -9.80
N ILE A 398 -31.93 -22.04 -10.27
CA ILE A 398 -30.64 -22.60 -10.75
C ILE A 398 -30.00 -23.44 -9.63
N ARG A 399 -29.86 -22.89 -8.41
CA ARG A 399 -29.32 -23.66 -7.27
C ARG A 399 -30.08 -24.95 -6.98
N ARG A 400 -31.40 -25.01 -7.19
CA ARG A 400 -32.20 -26.23 -7.02
C ARG A 400 -32.01 -27.20 -8.20
N GLN A 401 -31.96 -26.69 -9.43
CA GLN A 401 -31.72 -27.51 -10.63
C GLN A 401 -30.35 -28.18 -10.58
N ASN A 402 -29.26 -27.42 -10.41
CA ASN A 402 -27.91 -27.97 -10.28
C ASN A 402 -27.80 -28.95 -9.09
N ARG A 403 -28.51 -28.71 -7.98
CA ARG A 403 -28.56 -29.68 -6.86
C ARG A 403 -29.31 -30.96 -7.21
N LYS A 404 -30.44 -30.87 -7.93
CA LYS A 404 -31.21 -32.03 -8.39
C LYS A 404 -30.39 -32.85 -9.39
N GLU A 405 -29.68 -32.18 -10.28
CA GLU A 405 -28.78 -32.77 -11.27
C GLU A 405 -27.59 -33.49 -10.61
N MET A 406 -26.82 -32.82 -9.74
CA MET A 406 -25.73 -33.46 -8.98
C MET A 406 -26.19 -34.65 -8.12
N LEU A 407 -27.41 -34.60 -7.58
CA LEU A 407 -27.99 -35.74 -6.85
C LEU A 407 -28.39 -36.89 -7.80
N LYS A 408 -28.96 -36.57 -8.96
CA LYS A 408 -29.35 -37.54 -9.99
C LYS A 408 -28.12 -38.24 -10.55
N GLU A 409 -27.11 -37.49 -10.97
CA GLU A 409 -25.81 -37.99 -11.44
C GLU A 409 -25.16 -38.91 -10.40
N ARG A 410 -25.18 -38.53 -9.11
CA ARG A 410 -24.64 -39.38 -8.04
C ARG A 410 -25.45 -40.65 -7.81
N THR A 411 -26.77 -40.57 -7.91
CA THR A 411 -27.65 -41.75 -7.82
C THR A 411 -27.43 -42.69 -9.00
N GLU A 412 -27.19 -42.13 -10.18
CA GLU A 412 -26.86 -42.88 -11.40
C GLU A 412 -25.49 -43.56 -11.28
N LYS A 413 -24.46 -42.88 -10.74
CA LYS A 413 -23.16 -43.51 -10.43
C LYS A 413 -23.27 -44.66 -9.44
N ILE A 414 -24.11 -44.54 -8.41
CA ILE A 414 -24.37 -45.63 -7.47
C ILE A 414 -25.13 -46.78 -8.16
N ARG A 415 -26.13 -46.47 -9.00
CA ARG A 415 -26.89 -47.48 -9.77
C ARG A 415 -26.02 -48.23 -10.79
N LEU A 416 -25.00 -47.57 -11.34
CA LEU A 416 -23.98 -48.15 -12.22
C LEU A 416 -22.84 -48.85 -11.47
N GLY A 417 -22.83 -48.85 -10.13
CA GLY A 417 -21.78 -49.46 -9.31
C GLY A 417 -20.45 -48.68 -9.26
N LEU A 418 -20.36 -47.49 -9.87
CA LEU A 418 -19.17 -46.64 -9.90
C LEU A 418 -18.89 -45.96 -8.54
N GLU A 419 -19.92 -45.70 -7.74
CA GLU A 419 -19.81 -45.24 -6.35
C GLU A 419 -20.47 -46.26 -5.40
N LYS A 420 -19.77 -46.69 -4.34
CA LYS A 420 -20.40 -47.45 -3.24
C LYS A 420 -21.51 -46.60 -2.61
N ALA A 421 -22.65 -47.24 -2.28
CA ALA A 421 -23.71 -46.60 -1.53
C ALA A 421 -23.17 -45.94 -0.23
N PRO A 422 -23.54 -44.67 0.05
CA PRO A 422 -22.98 -43.95 1.19
C PRO A 422 -23.46 -44.54 2.52
N GLU A 423 -22.52 -44.84 3.41
CA GLU A 423 -22.79 -45.43 4.71
C GLU A 423 -23.63 -44.52 5.62
N ALA A 424 -24.41 -45.14 6.51
CA ALA A 424 -25.39 -44.45 7.34
C ALA A 424 -24.73 -43.41 8.24
N LYS A 425 -25.34 -42.21 8.33
CA LYS A 425 -24.74 -41.07 9.04
C LYS A 425 -24.90 -41.19 10.56
N VAL A 426 -24.08 -42.01 11.21
CA VAL A 426 -24.09 -42.15 12.68
C VAL A 426 -23.55 -40.89 13.37
N LYS A 427 -24.04 -40.62 14.57
CA LYS A 427 -23.57 -39.58 15.52
C LYS A 427 -23.56 -40.22 16.91
N ILE A 428 -22.79 -39.70 17.85
CA ILE A 428 -22.84 -40.16 19.26
C ILE A 428 -24.28 -40.08 19.80
N SER A 429 -25.03 -39.00 19.51
CA SER A 429 -26.46 -38.85 19.84
C SER A 429 -27.40 -39.90 19.23
N ASN A 430 -26.96 -40.57 18.16
CA ASN A 430 -27.75 -41.54 17.41
C ASN A 430 -27.20 -42.98 17.59
N LEU A 431 -26.10 -43.15 18.33
CA LEU A 431 -25.36 -44.41 18.49
C LEU A 431 -26.30 -45.55 18.92
N MET A 432 -26.96 -45.39 20.06
CA MET A 432 -27.86 -46.40 20.62
C MET A 432 -29.12 -46.66 19.77
N ARG A 433 -29.50 -45.74 18.89
CA ARG A 433 -30.66 -45.91 17.99
C ARG A 433 -30.32 -46.61 16.68
N VAL A 434 -29.07 -46.51 16.21
CA VAL A 434 -28.64 -47.06 14.90
C VAL A 434 -27.85 -48.35 15.05
N LEU A 435 -27.07 -48.48 16.13
CA LEU A 435 -26.18 -49.61 16.39
C LEU A 435 -26.45 -50.19 17.78
N GLY A 436 -27.71 -50.18 18.23
CA GLY A 436 -28.08 -50.51 19.61
C GLY A 436 -27.66 -51.92 20.05
N SER A 437 -27.84 -52.93 19.20
CA SER A 437 -27.41 -54.32 19.47
C SER A 437 -25.90 -54.45 19.65
N GLU A 438 -25.12 -53.82 18.76
CA GLU A 438 -23.65 -53.86 18.78
C GLU A 438 -23.05 -52.97 19.88
N ALA A 439 -23.68 -51.82 20.16
CA ALA A 439 -23.24 -50.88 21.20
C ALA A 439 -23.59 -51.33 22.62
N VAL A 440 -24.52 -52.27 22.79
CA VAL A 440 -24.74 -52.97 24.07
C VAL A 440 -23.67 -54.03 24.33
N GLN A 441 -23.10 -54.63 23.29
CA GLN A 441 -21.99 -55.58 23.41
C GLN A 441 -20.66 -54.86 23.71
N ASP A 442 -20.21 -53.94 22.84
CA ASP A 442 -18.94 -53.21 22.98
C ASP A 442 -19.16 -51.67 22.95
N PRO A 443 -19.63 -51.02 24.03
CA PRO A 443 -19.97 -49.59 24.00
C PRO A 443 -18.79 -48.70 23.59
N THR A 444 -17.59 -48.97 24.12
CA THR A 444 -16.38 -48.17 23.84
C THR A 444 -15.91 -48.30 22.40
N LYS A 445 -15.99 -49.50 21.80
CA LYS A 445 -15.59 -49.78 20.42
C LYS A 445 -16.54 -49.10 19.43
N MET A 446 -17.84 -49.16 19.70
CA MET A 446 -18.86 -48.53 18.85
C MET A 446 -18.83 -47.01 18.99
N GLU A 447 -18.55 -46.47 20.19
CA GLU A 447 -18.28 -45.04 20.35
C GLU A 447 -17.03 -44.61 19.57
N ALA A 448 -15.92 -45.36 19.69
CA ALA A 448 -14.67 -45.08 18.96
C ALA A 448 -14.86 -45.13 17.44
N HIS A 449 -15.64 -46.08 16.92
CA HIS A 449 -15.98 -46.15 15.51
C HIS A 449 -16.80 -44.93 15.05
N VAL A 450 -17.80 -44.51 15.83
CA VAL A 450 -18.62 -43.33 15.51
C VAL A 450 -17.83 -42.02 15.65
N ARG A 451 -16.90 -41.92 16.62
CA ARG A 451 -15.93 -40.81 16.71
C ARG A 451 -15.03 -40.79 15.47
N LYS A 452 -14.44 -41.92 15.07
CA LYS A 452 -13.65 -42.03 13.83
C LYS A 452 -14.44 -41.58 12.60
N GLN A 453 -15.69 -42.02 12.44
CA GLN A 453 -16.56 -41.53 11.36
C GLN A 453 -16.86 -40.02 11.47
N MET A 454 -17.04 -39.46 12.69
CA MET A 454 -17.21 -38.01 12.90
C MET A 454 -15.95 -37.24 12.48
N ASP A 455 -14.78 -37.71 12.90
CA ASP A 455 -13.48 -37.11 12.62
C ASP A 455 -13.12 -37.23 11.14
N GLU A 456 -13.43 -38.34 10.47
CA GLU A 456 -13.27 -38.48 9.02
C GLU A 456 -14.16 -37.51 8.23
N ARG A 457 -15.41 -37.28 8.68
CA ARG A 457 -16.30 -36.27 8.08
C ARG A 457 -15.79 -34.85 8.32
N LEU A 458 -15.26 -34.56 9.51
CA LEU A 458 -14.65 -33.28 9.84
C LEU A 458 -13.38 -33.05 9.02
N LYS A 459 -12.49 -34.04 8.94
CA LYS A 459 -11.27 -34.06 8.15
C LYS A 459 -11.57 -33.88 6.67
N LYS A 460 -12.53 -34.60 6.10
CA LYS A 460 -12.96 -34.45 4.70
C LYS A 460 -13.55 -33.05 4.42
N HIS A 461 -14.27 -32.47 5.37
CA HIS A 461 -14.74 -31.08 5.27
C HIS A 461 -13.59 -30.07 5.34
N GLN A 462 -12.62 -30.25 6.24
CA GLN A 462 -11.43 -29.41 6.36
C GLN A 462 -10.52 -29.52 5.14
N GLN A 463 -10.27 -30.73 4.63
CA GLN A 463 -9.53 -31.01 3.39
C GLN A 463 -10.20 -30.33 2.19
N ALA A 464 -11.50 -30.54 1.97
CA ALA A 464 -12.24 -29.89 0.89
C ALA A 464 -12.31 -28.35 1.03
N ASN A 465 -12.07 -27.79 2.23
CA ASN A 465 -11.93 -26.35 2.43
C ASN A 465 -10.49 -25.87 2.22
N ALA A 466 -9.48 -26.69 2.54
CA ALA A 466 -8.07 -26.43 2.28
C ALA A 466 -7.77 -26.49 0.78
N GLU A 467 -8.28 -27.50 0.07
CA GLU A 467 -8.19 -27.64 -1.39
C GLU A 467 -8.81 -26.44 -2.14
N ARG A 468 -9.94 -25.90 -1.62
CA ARG A 468 -10.58 -24.69 -2.15
C ARG A 468 -9.92 -23.39 -1.68
N LYS A 469 -9.09 -23.42 -0.65
CA LYS A 469 -8.40 -22.24 -0.12
C LYS A 469 -7.26 -21.90 -1.08
N LEU A 470 -7.40 -20.78 -1.78
CA LEU A 470 -6.35 -20.30 -2.67
C LEU A 470 -5.01 -20.24 -1.96
N THR A 471 -3.97 -20.75 -2.63
CA THR A 471 -2.57 -20.58 -2.24
C THR A 471 -2.24 -19.09 -2.13
N ASP A 472 -1.24 -18.75 -1.33
CA ASP A 472 -0.87 -17.36 -1.08
C ASP A 472 -0.43 -16.65 -2.37
N GLU A 473 0.21 -17.38 -3.30
CA GLU A 473 0.51 -16.95 -4.66
C GLU A 473 -0.76 -16.66 -5.49
N GLN A 474 -1.74 -17.56 -5.50
CA GLN A 474 -3.01 -17.34 -6.19
C GLN A 474 -3.79 -16.16 -5.59
N ARG A 475 -3.69 -15.95 -4.27
CA ARG A 475 -4.27 -14.78 -3.59
C ARG A 475 -3.54 -13.49 -3.98
N ALA A 476 -2.22 -13.52 -4.06
CA ALA A 476 -1.41 -12.41 -4.56
C ALA A 476 -1.77 -12.09 -6.02
N ALA A 477 -1.76 -13.07 -6.92
CA ALA A 477 -2.12 -12.91 -8.33
C ALA A 477 -3.55 -12.35 -8.51
N LYS A 478 -4.55 -12.84 -7.76
CA LYS A 478 -5.90 -12.25 -7.80
C LYS A 478 -5.97 -10.85 -7.19
N LYS A 479 -5.12 -10.50 -6.22
CA LYS A 479 -5.01 -9.14 -5.68
C LYS A 479 -4.35 -8.21 -6.71
N THR A 480 -3.25 -8.61 -7.33
CA THR A 480 -2.58 -7.88 -8.40
C THR A 480 -3.53 -7.67 -9.57
N LYS A 481 -4.21 -8.73 -10.07
CA LYS A 481 -5.21 -8.61 -11.15
C LYS A 481 -6.41 -7.71 -10.81
N LYS A 482 -6.71 -7.52 -9.51
CA LYS A 482 -7.74 -6.58 -9.05
C LYS A 482 -7.23 -5.14 -8.96
N ILE A 483 -5.94 -4.94 -8.71
CA ILE A 483 -5.28 -3.64 -8.60
C ILE A 483 -4.87 -3.12 -9.98
N SER A 484 -4.39 -4.00 -10.87
CA SER A 484 -4.10 -3.71 -12.27
C SER A 484 -5.40 -3.40 -13.01
N GLU A 485 -5.80 -2.13 -13.01
CA GLU A 485 -6.91 -1.64 -13.81
C GLU A 485 -6.43 -1.50 -15.25
N ASP A 486 -7.28 -1.91 -16.20
CA ASP A 486 -6.99 -1.66 -17.61
C ASP A 486 -6.97 -0.14 -17.82
N THR A 487 -5.78 0.35 -18.18
CA THR A 487 -5.45 1.77 -18.36
C THR A 487 -5.24 2.08 -19.85
N SER A 488 -5.68 1.19 -20.74
CA SER A 488 -5.51 1.31 -22.20
C SER A 488 -6.39 2.39 -22.84
N ILE A 489 -7.59 2.60 -22.31
CA ILE A 489 -8.58 3.55 -22.86
C ILE A 489 -8.24 4.98 -22.47
N SER A 490 -8.08 5.21 -21.16
CA SER A 490 -7.73 6.50 -20.60
C SER A 490 -7.01 6.34 -19.26
N VAL A 491 -6.12 7.29 -18.98
CA VAL A 491 -5.35 7.36 -17.75
C VAL A 491 -5.92 8.49 -16.92
N ASN A 492 -6.39 8.22 -15.70
CA ASN A 492 -6.74 9.28 -14.77
C ASN A 492 -5.45 9.79 -14.12
N VAL A 493 -5.28 11.12 -14.11
CA VAL A 493 -4.09 11.79 -13.58
C VAL A 493 -4.50 12.80 -12.53
N CYS A 494 -3.78 12.81 -11.41
CA CYS A 494 -3.97 13.76 -10.31
C CYS A 494 -2.64 14.45 -10.01
N VAL A 495 -2.68 15.77 -9.85
CA VAL A 495 -1.53 16.61 -9.48
C VAL A 495 -1.80 17.24 -8.13
N TYR A 496 -1.03 16.84 -7.12
CA TYR A 496 -1.08 17.40 -5.77
C TYR A 496 0.11 18.32 -5.53
N ARG A 497 -0.12 19.44 -4.84
CA ARG A 497 0.91 20.33 -4.29
C ARG A 497 0.89 20.27 -2.77
N ILE A 498 2.08 20.16 -2.21
CA ILE A 498 2.34 20.06 -0.76
C ILE A 498 3.41 21.11 -0.43
N LYS A 499 3.25 21.86 0.67
CA LYS A 499 4.26 22.87 1.07
C LYS A 499 5.57 22.20 1.47
N SER A 500 5.53 21.16 2.31
CA SER A 500 6.69 20.37 2.73
C SER A 500 6.45 18.86 2.60
N LEU A 501 7.43 18.13 2.04
CA LEU A 501 7.43 16.66 2.06
C LEU A 501 8.73 16.10 2.68
N LEU A 502 9.28 16.82 3.66
CA LEU A 502 10.53 16.44 4.34
C LEU A 502 10.37 15.27 5.32
N HIS A 503 9.17 15.04 5.87
CA HIS A 503 8.97 14.02 6.88
C HIS A 503 9.02 12.59 6.30
N PRO A 504 9.94 11.72 6.75
CA PRO A 504 10.15 10.41 6.14
C PRO A 504 8.90 9.52 6.13
N ALA A 505 8.08 9.54 7.19
CA ALA A 505 6.89 8.69 7.27
C ALA A 505 5.77 9.12 6.32
N LYS A 506 5.59 10.42 6.05
CA LYS A 506 4.62 10.90 5.05
C LYS A 506 5.14 10.63 3.64
N LYS A 507 6.41 10.95 3.36
CA LYS A 507 7.10 10.59 2.10
C LYS A 507 6.98 9.09 1.76
N PHE A 508 7.28 8.20 2.72
CA PHE A 508 7.15 6.76 2.56
C PHE A 508 5.71 6.32 2.29
N LYS A 509 4.71 6.92 2.94
CA LYS A 509 3.29 6.65 2.65
C LYS A 509 2.92 7.05 1.22
N VAL A 510 3.31 8.25 0.77
CA VAL A 510 3.10 8.74 -0.60
C VAL A 510 3.69 7.77 -1.62
N GLU A 511 4.96 7.39 -1.46
CA GLU A 511 5.70 6.54 -2.39
C GLU A 511 5.21 5.08 -2.39
N MET A 512 5.09 4.46 -1.22
CA MET A 512 4.74 3.04 -1.14
C MET A 512 3.28 2.77 -1.51
N ASN A 513 2.34 3.69 -1.23
CA ASN A 513 0.96 3.47 -1.67
C ASN A 513 0.85 3.59 -3.20
N ALA A 514 1.61 4.48 -3.85
CA ALA A 514 1.64 4.55 -5.32
C ALA A 514 2.18 3.25 -5.94
N LYS A 515 3.33 2.76 -5.44
CA LYS A 515 3.92 1.48 -5.85
C LYS A 515 2.99 0.28 -5.59
N GLN A 516 2.36 0.19 -4.42
CA GLN A 516 1.41 -0.88 -4.07
C GLN A 516 0.13 -0.87 -4.92
N LEU A 517 -0.27 0.29 -5.46
CA LEU A 517 -1.42 0.44 -6.36
C LEU A 517 -1.05 0.28 -7.84
N GLN A 518 0.22 0.04 -8.17
CA GLN A 518 0.74 -0.03 -9.55
C GLN A 518 0.44 1.24 -10.37
N MET A 519 0.46 2.39 -9.69
CA MET A 519 0.37 3.71 -10.31
C MET A 519 1.77 4.18 -10.74
N THR A 520 1.80 4.98 -11.80
CA THR A 520 3.01 5.63 -12.32
C THR A 520 3.01 7.12 -11.93
N GLY A 521 4.16 7.78 -12.00
CA GLY A 521 4.23 9.21 -11.68
C GLY A 521 5.54 9.65 -11.07
N LEU A 522 5.51 10.86 -10.49
CA LEU A 522 6.70 11.53 -9.99
C LEU A 522 6.36 12.33 -8.73
N VAL A 523 7.20 12.17 -7.70
CA VAL A 523 7.31 13.14 -6.60
C VAL A 523 8.50 14.03 -6.88
N LEU A 524 8.23 15.31 -7.16
CA LEU A 524 9.26 16.34 -7.19
C LEU A 524 9.37 16.99 -5.81
N LEU A 525 10.57 16.98 -5.26
CA LEU A 525 10.92 17.69 -4.04
C LEU A 525 11.66 18.99 -4.38
N HIS A 526 11.08 20.12 -4.00
CA HIS A 526 11.66 21.47 -4.09
C HIS A 526 11.44 22.21 -2.76
N LYS A 527 12.20 23.29 -2.50
CA LYS A 527 12.22 23.98 -1.20
C LYS A 527 10.86 24.59 -0.81
N GLN A 528 10.12 25.12 -1.78
CA GLN A 528 8.83 25.81 -1.55
C GLN A 528 7.61 25.03 -2.09
N ILE A 529 7.79 24.22 -3.14
CA ILE A 529 6.69 23.59 -3.89
C ILE A 529 7.00 22.10 -4.08
N ASN A 530 6.44 21.22 -3.25
CA ASN A 530 6.58 19.78 -3.46
C ASN A 530 5.40 19.30 -4.32
N LEU A 531 5.70 18.74 -5.50
CA LEU A 531 4.69 18.28 -6.46
C LEU A 531 4.60 16.76 -6.45
N VAL A 532 3.39 16.22 -6.43
CA VAL A 532 3.14 14.79 -6.58
C VAL A 532 2.20 14.59 -7.76
N VAL A 533 2.75 14.14 -8.89
CA VAL A 533 1.99 13.73 -10.07
C VAL A 533 1.76 12.23 -10.00
N VAL A 534 0.52 11.81 -10.19
CA VAL A 534 0.11 10.40 -10.11
C VAL A 534 -0.76 10.07 -11.31
N GLU A 535 -0.40 9.02 -12.03
CA GLU A 535 -1.12 8.45 -13.16
C GLU A 535 -1.63 7.04 -12.78
N GLY A 536 -2.89 6.74 -13.09
CA GLY A 536 -3.47 5.43 -12.77
C GLY A 536 -4.93 5.26 -13.17
N GLY A 537 -5.50 4.12 -12.79
CA GLY A 537 -6.92 3.83 -12.97
C GLY A 537 -7.82 4.58 -11.96
N PRO A 538 -9.12 4.76 -12.27
CA PRO A 538 -10.02 5.57 -11.45
C PRO A 538 -10.23 5.04 -10.02
N LYS A 539 -10.13 3.72 -9.77
CA LYS A 539 -10.21 3.19 -8.38
C LYS A 539 -8.90 3.39 -7.64
N GLN A 540 -7.76 3.30 -8.33
CA GLN A 540 -6.45 3.60 -7.77
C GLN A 540 -6.40 5.07 -7.33
N GLN A 541 -6.81 5.99 -8.22
CA GLN A 541 -6.90 7.42 -7.93
C GLN A 541 -7.88 7.74 -6.80
N LYS A 542 -9.07 7.13 -6.75
CA LYS A 542 -10.02 7.35 -5.63
C LYS A 542 -9.45 6.92 -4.28
N PHE A 543 -8.66 5.84 -4.22
CA PHE A 543 -7.96 5.45 -3.00
C PHE A 543 -6.84 6.42 -2.64
N TYR A 544 -6.06 6.88 -3.63
CA TYR A 544 -4.94 7.78 -3.41
C TYR A 544 -5.38 9.20 -3.04
N LYS A 545 -6.43 9.74 -3.66
CA LYS A 545 -7.04 11.02 -3.28
C LYS A 545 -7.49 11.03 -1.82
N ASN A 546 -8.09 9.94 -1.35
CA ASN A 546 -8.43 9.75 0.07
C ASN A 546 -7.16 9.63 0.96
N LEU A 547 -6.11 8.96 0.48
CA LEU A 547 -4.81 8.93 1.17
C LEU A 547 -4.24 10.34 1.37
N MET A 548 -4.16 11.12 0.28
CA MET A 548 -3.54 12.44 0.26
C MET A 548 -4.36 13.49 1.00
N LEU A 549 -5.69 13.53 0.82
CA LEU A 549 -6.51 14.63 1.35
C LEU A 549 -7.13 14.34 2.73
N SER A 550 -7.25 13.08 3.15
CA SER A 550 -8.03 12.74 4.37
C SER A 550 -7.32 11.80 5.35
N ARG A 551 -6.46 10.89 4.88
CA ARG A 551 -5.78 9.91 5.75
C ARG A 551 -4.40 10.38 6.23
N ILE A 552 -3.69 11.15 5.42
CA ILE A 552 -2.48 11.84 5.84
C ILE A 552 -2.91 13.20 6.38
N LYS A 553 -2.67 13.43 7.67
CA LYS A 553 -2.85 14.74 8.29
C LYS A 553 -1.63 15.59 7.97
N TRP A 554 -1.78 16.62 7.16
CA TRP A 554 -0.64 17.48 6.81
C TRP A 554 -0.39 18.53 7.89
N GLU A 555 -1.44 19.08 8.49
CA GLU A 555 -1.43 20.15 9.50
C GLU A 555 -0.63 19.83 10.79
N ASP A 556 -0.44 18.54 11.12
CA ASP A 556 0.37 18.08 12.26
C ASP A 556 1.90 18.36 12.06
N GLU A 557 2.31 18.93 10.92
CA GLU A 557 3.69 19.32 10.62
C GLU A 557 3.86 20.84 10.40
N ILE A 558 4.93 21.36 11.00
CA ILE A 558 5.50 22.67 10.69
C ILE A 558 6.57 22.51 9.60
N ILE A 559 6.60 23.45 8.64
CA ILE A 559 7.58 23.46 7.56
C ILE A 559 9.03 23.44 8.13
N GLY A 560 9.86 22.55 7.60
CA GLY A 560 11.28 22.40 7.97
C GLY A 560 11.58 21.36 9.06
N GLN A 561 10.61 20.94 9.88
CA GLN A 561 10.88 19.93 10.93
C GLN A 561 10.77 18.48 10.41
N LYS A 562 11.62 17.59 10.97
CA LYS A 562 11.64 16.13 10.68
C LYS A 562 10.84 15.29 11.68
N LYS A 563 10.18 15.92 12.65
CA LYS A 563 9.33 15.29 13.67
C LYS A 563 7.97 15.98 13.65
N ASP A 564 6.92 15.27 14.07
CA ASP A 564 5.60 15.86 14.32
C ASP A 564 5.75 16.96 15.39
N ALA A 565 5.17 18.13 15.14
CA ALA A 565 5.28 19.27 16.04
C ALA A 565 4.17 19.23 17.11
N GLU A 566 4.45 19.77 18.29
CA GLU A 566 3.41 20.03 19.28
C GLU A 566 2.47 21.14 18.77
N LYS A 567 1.16 21.01 19.02
CA LYS A 567 0.11 21.70 18.25
C LYS A 567 0.19 23.23 18.19
N ASP A 568 0.82 23.82 19.20
CA ASP A 568 0.89 25.25 19.44
C ASP A 568 2.29 25.84 19.15
N ALA A 569 3.19 25.05 18.54
CA ALA A 569 4.48 25.57 18.09
C ALA A 569 4.31 26.56 16.91
N PRO A 570 4.99 27.72 16.92
CA PRO A 570 4.84 28.73 15.88
C PRO A 570 5.49 28.29 14.57
N GLY A 571 4.72 28.37 13.49
CA GLY A 571 5.21 28.13 12.14
C GLY A 571 4.08 27.88 11.15
N GLU A 572 4.38 28.07 9.87
CA GLU A 572 3.42 27.82 8.80
C GLU A 572 3.10 26.33 8.69
N ARG A 573 1.81 25.99 8.79
CA ARG A 573 1.33 24.60 8.77
C ARG A 573 1.36 24.03 7.35
N ASN A 574 1.84 22.80 7.25
CA ASN A 574 1.89 22.08 5.99
C ASN A 574 0.47 21.70 5.52
N ASN A 575 0.15 21.95 4.25
CA ASN A 575 -1.12 21.53 3.63
C ASN A 575 -0.88 20.80 2.30
N CYS A 576 -1.86 19.98 1.92
CA CYS A 576 -1.88 19.29 0.63
C CYS A 576 -3.11 19.74 -0.15
N THR A 577 -2.90 20.23 -1.37
CA THR A 577 -3.93 20.75 -2.27
C THR A 577 -3.94 19.95 -3.55
N LEU A 578 -5.12 19.57 -4.04
CA LEU A 578 -5.29 18.99 -5.38
C LEU A 578 -5.39 20.16 -6.36
N ILE A 579 -4.41 20.31 -7.26
CA ILE A 579 -4.42 21.38 -8.27
C ILE A 579 -5.27 20.94 -9.47
N TRP A 580 -5.07 19.70 -9.92
CA TRP A 580 -5.69 19.19 -11.13
C TRP A 580 -6.01 17.71 -11.02
N GLU A 581 -7.17 17.33 -11.53
CA GLU A 581 -7.63 15.95 -11.71
C GLU A 581 -8.27 15.88 -13.10
N GLY A 582 -7.78 14.96 -13.94
CA GLY A 582 -8.23 14.86 -15.32
C GLY A 582 -7.91 13.51 -15.94
N GLN A 583 -8.17 13.39 -17.25
CA GLN A 583 -7.87 12.20 -18.03
C GLN A 583 -6.89 12.52 -19.15
N VAL A 584 -5.96 11.60 -19.40
CA VAL A 584 -4.91 11.70 -20.42
C VAL A 584 -4.94 10.42 -21.26
N LYS A 585 -4.63 10.53 -22.56
CA LYS A 585 -4.69 9.42 -23.52
C LYS A 585 -3.69 8.29 -23.23
N LYS A 586 -2.52 8.60 -22.67
CA LYS A 586 -1.44 7.65 -22.38
C LYS A 586 -0.74 7.99 -21.06
N ARG A 587 -0.04 7.01 -20.48
CA ARG A 587 0.88 7.22 -19.35
C ARG A 587 2.17 7.86 -19.87
N ASN A 588 2.64 8.92 -19.22
CA ASN A 588 3.89 9.60 -19.56
C ASN A 588 5.05 9.19 -18.62
N PHE A 589 4.73 8.63 -17.45
CA PHE A 589 5.71 8.05 -16.52
C PHE A 589 5.72 6.52 -16.61
N ARG A 590 6.91 5.91 -16.58
CA ARG A 590 7.08 4.43 -16.60
C ARG A 590 6.91 3.80 -15.22
N ASP A 591 7.48 4.45 -14.20
CA ASP A 591 7.52 4.02 -12.81
C ASP A 591 7.11 5.16 -11.88
N PHE A 592 6.93 4.88 -10.59
CA PHE A 592 6.76 5.92 -9.56
C PHE A 592 8.11 6.29 -8.94
N THR A 593 8.64 7.45 -9.32
CA THR A 593 9.99 7.91 -8.90
C THR A 593 9.93 9.15 -8.01
N VAL A 594 11.00 9.39 -7.26
CA VAL A 594 11.15 10.57 -6.39
C VAL A 594 12.42 11.29 -6.78
N VAL A 595 12.32 12.55 -7.19
CA VAL A 595 13.45 13.37 -7.64
C VAL A 595 13.49 14.68 -6.87
N THR A 596 14.69 15.13 -6.51
CA THR A 596 14.94 16.43 -5.87
C THR A 596 15.44 17.43 -6.89
N ALA A 597 14.76 18.57 -7.02
CA ALA A 597 15.27 19.72 -7.77
C ALA A 597 15.67 20.84 -6.80
N THR A 598 16.84 21.44 -7.05
CA THR A 598 17.35 22.60 -6.32
C THR A 598 16.96 23.93 -6.96
N ILE A 599 16.63 23.92 -8.25
CA ILE A 599 16.33 25.07 -9.10
C ILE A 599 15.03 24.79 -9.86
N GLU A 600 14.18 25.81 -9.99
CA GLU A 600 12.86 25.75 -10.62
C GLU A 600 12.92 25.42 -12.12
N LYS A 601 13.96 25.88 -12.82
CA LYS A 601 14.25 25.48 -14.20
C LYS A 601 14.51 23.97 -14.32
N ASN A 602 15.38 23.41 -13.48
CA ASN A 602 15.68 21.97 -13.48
C ASN A 602 14.43 21.12 -13.17
N ALA A 603 13.47 21.66 -12.41
CA ALA A 603 12.17 21.02 -12.20
C ALA A 603 11.33 21.01 -13.47
N ARG A 604 11.22 22.15 -14.17
CA ARG A 604 10.52 22.26 -15.46
C ARG A 604 11.12 21.36 -16.52
N ASP A 605 12.44 21.41 -16.71
CA ASP A 605 13.20 20.59 -17.68
C ASP A 605 12.94 19.07 -17.47
N LEU A 606 12.69 18.65 -16.23
CA LEU A 606 12.38 17.26 -15.91
C LEU A 606 10.96 16.89 -16.36
N PHE A 607 9.95 17.74 -16.09
CA PHE A 607 8.59 17.52 -16.61
C PHE A 607 8.52 17.64 -18.15
N GLU A 608 9.34 18.50 -18.75
CA GLU A 608 9.46 18.65 -20.19
C GLU A 608 10.02 17.40 -20.87
N LYS A 609 11.03 16.73 -20.29
CA LYS A 609 11.50 15.40 -20.73
C LYS A 609 10.42 14.32 -20.73
N HIS A 610 9.35 14.49 -19.94
CA HIS A 610 8.18 13.61 -19.91
C HIS A 610 6.98 14.16 -20.73
N GLY A 611 7.13 15.31 -21.41
CA GLY A 611 6.05 15.93 -22.20
C GLY A 611 4.89 16.50 -21.37
N VAL A 612 5.16 16.90 -20.12
CA VAL A 612 4.15 17.31 -19.13
C VAL A 612 4.54 18.58 -18.36
N ALA A 613 5.30 19.49 -18.99
CA ALA A 613 5.73 20.76 -18.40
C ALA A 613 4.55 21.58 -17.81
N GLN A 614 3.37 21.53 -18.45
CA GLN A 614 2.16 22.21 -18.00
C GLN A 614 1.71 21.85 -16.57
N TYR A 615 2.06 20.68 -16.04
CA TYR A 615 1.75 20.33 -14.64
C TYR A 615 2.60 21.11 -13.63
N TRP A 616 3.85 21.41 -13.99
CA TRP A 616 4.72 22.28 -13.19
C TRP A 616 4.26 23.73 -13.28
N ASP A 617 4.04 24.24 -14.49
CA ASP A 617 3.68 25.65 -14.71
C ASP A 617 2.35 26.02 -14.03
N MET A 618 1.37 25.12 -14.08
CA MET A 618 0.09 25.27 -13.37
C MET A 618 0.27 25.23 -11.84
N ALA A 619 1.16 24.38 -11.32
CA ALA A 619 1.43 24.30 -9.89
C ALA A 619 2.22 25.51 -9.36
N TYR A 620 3.11 26.02 -10.20
CA TYR A 620 3.95 27.17 -9.91
C TYR A 620 3.14 28.48 -9.95
N SER A 621 2.38 28.72 -11.02
CA SER A 621 1.48 29.88 -11.10
C SER A 621 0.47 29.91 -9.94
N THR A 622 -0.15 28.76 -9.61
CA THR A 622 -1.05 28.67 -8.45
C THR A 622 -0.35 28.76 -7.09
N SER A 623 0.98 28.61 -6.97
CA SER A 623 1.70 28.93 -5.72
C SER A 623 1.99 30.42 -5.61
N VAL A 624 2.52 31.06 -6.66
CA VAL A 624 2.78 32.51 -6.66
C VAL A 624 1.49 33.29 -6.35
N LEU A 625 0.39 32.99 -7.05
CA LEU A 625 -0.91 33.65 -6.83
C LEU A 625 -1.50 33.44 -5.41
N LEU A 626 -1.14 32.36 -4.71
CA LEU A 626 -1.62 32.08 -3.35
C LEU A 626 -0.66 32.59 -2.25
N GLU A 627 0.61 32.82 -2.58
CA GLU A 627 1.52 33.59 -1.72
C GLU A 627 1.03 35.05 -1.63
N ASP A 628 0.72 35.68 -2.77
CA ASP A 628 0.24 37.08 -2.82
C ASP A 628 -1.05 37.32 -2.02
N GLN A 629 -2.02 36.39 -2.05
CA GLN A 629 -3.25 36.49 -1.26
C GLN A 629 -3.01 36.37 0.26
N SER A 630 -1.95 35.67 0.69
CA SER A 630 -1.63 35.56 2.11
C SER A 630 -1.04 36.84 2.70
N THR A 631 -0.41 37.68 1.86
CA THR A 631 0.11 39.01 2.23
C THR A 631 -0.94 40.13 2.26
N ILE A 632 -2.15 39.90 1.73
CA ILE A 632 -3.25 40.90 1.72
C ILE A 632 -4.19 40.75 2.94
N LEU A 633 -4.01 39.69 3.74
CA LEU A 633 -4.79 39.40 4.94
C LEU A 633 -3.99 39.56 6.25
N ILE A 634 -3.03 40.48 6.24
CA ILE A 634 -2.33 41.03 7.42
C ILE A 634 -2.46 42.56 7.35
#